data_AF-A0A9X0QVH0-F1
#
_entry.id   AF-A0A9X0QVH0-F1
#
_cell.length_a   1.000
_cell.length_b   1.000
_cell.length_c   1.000
_cell.angle_alpha   90.00
_cell.angle_beta   90.00
_cell.angle_gamma   90.00
#
_symmetry.space_group_name_H-M   'P 1'
#
loop_
_entity.id
_entity.type
_entity.pdbx_description
1 polymer ?
#
loop_
_entity_poly.entity_id
_entity_poly.type
_entity_poly.pdbx_seq_one_letter_code
_entity_poly.pdbx_strand_id
1 'polypeptide(L)'
;MVGHRAAYRLSLDRVRDNADIARAEGAMLYEVVDACDGWATRQRFQLRLTDRDGQEIETTSDYSTYETKDGRSIRFSLTQTSQGAVSQRVAGEAKLDAEGGTVTYTEPAAKQESLPRGTLLPMLHTIRSLAAARAGSRMLVVPLFDGTSPDGAQDTTTVISAWQPPQGGTQGSVQAAGRFPALAQLGSARMRVAFFDRNPADSGGGASAPDYEVGLRYFENGVADELTMEFGEFSVNGQLQELALLPNPC
;
A
#
# COMPACT_ATOMS: atom_id res chain seq x y z
N MET A 1 -3.78 14.91 4.33
CA MET A 1 -2.50 14.20 4.50
C MET A 1 -1.38 15.21 4.42
N VAL A 2 -0.19 14.84 4.87
CA VAL A 2 1.03 15.67 4.77
C VAL A 2 2.00 15.04 3.80
N GLY A 3 2.69 15.87 3.01
CA GLY A 3 3.83 15.41 2.25
C GLY A 3 4.91 14.87 3.19
N HIS A 4 5.45 13.70 2.90
CA HIS A 4 6.50 13.09 3.70
C HIS A 4 7.32 12.08 2.90
N ARG A 5 8.54 11.82 3.39
CA ARG A 5 9.39 10.72 2.97
C ARG A 5 9.64 9.81 4.16
N ALA A 6 9.47 8.51 3.97
CA ALA A 6 9.66 7.48 4.97
C ALA A 6 10.55 6.37 4.42
N ALA A 7 11.50 5.91 5.25
CA ALA A 7 12.33 4.75 4.97
C ALA A 7 12.02 3.63 5.96
N TYR A 8 11.81 2.42 5.45
CA TYR A 8 11.48 1.24 6.23
C TYR A 8 12.55 0.18 6.02
N ARG A 9 12.99 -0.45 7.11
CA ARG A 9 13.78 -1.68 7.06
C ARG A 9 12.83 -2.86 7.04
N LEU A 10 13.03 -3.75 6.10
CA LEU A 10 12.23 -4.95 5.92
C LEU A 10 12.94 -6.16 6.53
N SER A 11 12.21 -6.97 7.29
CA SER A 11 12.70 -8.21 7.88
C SER A 11 11.61 -9.26 7.92
N LEU A 12 12.00 -10.51 7.71
CA LEU A 12 11.14 -11.67 7.86
C LEU A 12 10.43 -11.66 9.22
N ASP A 13 9.13 -11.95 9.22
CA ASP A 13 8.29 -12.05 10.42
C ASP A 13 7.85 -13.49 10.67
N ARG A 14 7.08 -14.07 9.75
CA ARG A 14 6.61 -15.45 9.81
C ARG A 14 6.90 -16.18 8.51
N VAL A 15 7.13 -17.48 8.62
CA VAL A 15 7.22 -18.42 7.49
C VAL A 15 6.19 -19.52 7.76
N ARG A 16 5.42 -19.93 6.75
CA ARG A 16 4.54 -21.11 6.87
C ARG A 16 5.38 -22.38 6.98
N ASP A 17 4.89 -23.39 7.69
CA ASP A 17 5.68 -24.59 8.04
C ASP A 17 6.35 -25.29 6.83
N ASN A 18 5.70 -25.26 5.67
CA ASN A 18 6.17 -25.91 4.43
C ASN A 18 6.86 -24.95 3.44
N ALA A 19 7.01 -23.67 3.76
CA ALA A 19 7.64 -22.70 2.87
C ALA A 19 9.18 -22.82 2.93
N ASP A 20 9.80 -22.76 1.76
CA ASP A 20 11.25 -22.86 1.59
C ASP A 20 11.94 -21.49 1.73
N ILE A 21 11.65 -20.80 2.83
CA ILE A 21 12.21 -19.47 3.11
C ILE A 21 13.01 -19.56 4.41
N ALA A 22 14.30 -19.22 4.35
CA ALA A 22 15.19 -19.13 5.50
C ALA A 22 15.37 -17.68 5.98
N ARG A 23 15.40 -16.72 5.06
CA ARG A 23 15.59 -15.29 5.37
C ARG A 23 14.83 -14.42 4.37
N ALA A 24 14.30 -13.30 4.86
CA ALA A 24 13.82 -12.20 4.04
C ALA A 24 14.32 -10.89 4.64
N GLU A 25 14.93 -10.04 3.83
CA GLU A 25 15.41 -8.73 4.28
C GLU A 25 15.44 -7.72 3.14
N GLY A 26 15.35 -6.43 3.48
CA GLY A 26 15.34 -5.40 2.46
C GLY A 26 15.02 -4.02 3.00
N ALA A 27 14.58 -3.16 2.09
CA ALA A 27 14.20 -1.79 2.43
C ALA A 27 13.06 -1.31 1.53
N MET A 28 12.25 -0.40 2.07
CA MET A 28 11.25 0.33 1.32
C MET A 28 11.43 1.83 1.56
N LEU A 29 11.49 2.60 0.49
CA LEU A 29 11.40 4.05 0.51
C LEU A 29 10.04 4.44 -0.04
N TYR A 30 9.31 5.26 0.72
CA TYR A 30 8.03 5.81 0.32
C TYR A 30 8.10 7.33 0.40
N GLU A 31 7.66 8.00 -0.65
CA GLU A 31 7.53 9.44 -0.70
C GLU A 31 6.14 9.80 -1.21
N VAL A 32 5.50 10.74 -0.54
CA VAL A 32 4.29 11.41 -1.02
C VAL A 32 4.51 12.91 -0.94
N VAL A 33 4.22 13.61 -2.04
CA VAL A 33 4.29 15.07 -2.15
C VAL A 33 2.88 15.60 -2.40
N ASP A 34 2.49 16.63 -1.63
CA ASP A 34 1.33 17.45 -1.98
C ASP A 34 1.73 18.35 -3.16
N ALA A 35 1.26 18.02 -4.35
CA ALA A 35 1.57 18.72 -5.60
C ALA A 35 0.41 19.65 -6.02
N CYS A 36 -0.18 20.34 -5.03
CA CYS A 36 -1.29 21.30 -5.13
C CYS A 36 -2.61 20.70 -5.61
N ASP A 37 -2.66 20.27 -6.87
CA ASP A 37 -3.85 19.70 -7.51
C ASP A 37 -3.93 18.17 -7.36
N GLY A 38 -2.85 17.55 -6.89
CA GLY A 38 -2.75 16.11 -6.73
C GLY A 38 -1.69 15.68 -5.72
N TRP A 39 -1.60 14.37 -5.55
CA TRP A 39 -0.61 13.67 -4.75
C TRP A 39 0.36 12.98 -5.70
N ALA A 40 1.64 13.34 -5.63
CA ALA A 40 2.69 12.60 -6.32
C ALA A 40 3.31 11.61 -5.35
N THR A 41 3.20 10.31 -5.65
CA THR A 41 3.71 9.24 -4.80
C THR A 41 4.82 8.49 -5.52
N ARG A 42 5.88 8.14 -4.81
CA ARG A 42 6.93 7.25 -5.29
C ARG A 42 7.27 6.23 -4.22
N GLN A 43 7.32 4.97 -4.61
CA GLN A 43 7.74 3.87 -3.77
C GLN A 43 8.88 3.12 -4.45
N ARG A 44 9.98 2.93 -3.72
CA ARG A 44 11.06 2.02 -4.10
C ARG A 44 11.14 0.92 -3.08
N PHE A 45 11.07 -0.31 -3.53
CA PHE A 45 11.08 -1.48 -2.67
C PHE A 45 12.18 -2.43 -3.15
N GLN A 46 12.90 -3.01 -2.21
CA GLN A 46 13.90 -4.05 -2.46
C GLN A 46 13.71 -5.11 -1.39
N LEU A 47 13.62 -6.36 -1.83
CA LEU A 47 13.54 -7.52 -0.96
C LEU A 47 14.47 -8.60 -1.50
N ARG A 48 15.32 -9.11 -0.61
CA ARG A 48 16.13 -10.27 -0.83
C ARG A 48 15.58 -11.43 -0.01
N LEU A 49 15.25 -12.51 -0.71
CA LEU A 49 14.85 -13.78 -0.13
C LEU A 49 16.02 -14.75 -0.22
N THR A 50 16.23 -15.52 0.84
CA THR A 50 17.17 -16.64 0.85
C THR A 50 16.40 -17.89 1.22
N ASP A 51 16.46 -18.92 0.38
CA ASP A 51 15.85 -20.23 0.66
C ASP A 51 16.71 -21.06 1.64
N ARG A 52 16.27 -22.28 1.99
CA ARG A 52 17.01 -23.14 2.93
C ARG A 52 18.27 -23.76 2.32
N ASP A 53 18.36 -23.80 1.00
CA ASP A 53 19.53 -24.26 0.25
C ASP A 53 20.58 -23.15 0.05
N GLY A 54 20.25 -21.92 0.45
CA GLY A 54 21.13 -20.75 0.39
C GLY A 54 21.07 -20.00 -0.94
N GLN A 55 20.11 -20.30 -1.82
CA GLN A 55 19.90 -19.51 -3.03
C GLN A 55 19.24 -18.19 -2.67
N GLU A 56 19.74 -17.10 -3.27
CA GLU A 56 19.20 -15.76 -3.07
C GLU A 56 18.39 -15.32 -4.27
N ILE A 57 17.19 -14.79 -4.04
CA ILE A 57 16.36 -14.11 -5.03
C ILE A 57 16.20 -12.65 -4.59
N GLU A 58 16.71 -11.74 -5.39
CA GLU A 58 16.48 -10.30 -5.21
C GLU A 58 15.33 -9.83 -6.10
N THR A 59 14.36 -9.16 -5.49
CA THR A 59 13.28 -8.45 -6.18
C THR A 59 13.34 -6.98 -5.83
N THR A 60 13.24 -6.12 -6.83
CA THR A 60 13.09 -4.67 -6.67
C THR A 60 11.88 -4.15 -7.42
N SER A 61 11.24 -3.11 -6.91
CA SER A 61 10.17 -2.41 -7.61
C SER A 61 10.33 -0.89 -7.49
N ASP A 62 10.09 -0.18 -8.58
CA ASP A 62 9.96 1.27 -8.62
C ASP A 62 8.56 1.61 -9.11
N TYR A 63 7.75 2.16 -8.21
CA TYR A 63 6.35 2.50 -8.42
C TYR A 63 6.18 4.02 -8.25
N SER A 64 5.48 4.66 -9.17
CA SER A 64 5.22 6.09 -9.12
C SER A 64 3.80 6.38 -9.58
N THR A 65 3.13 7.30 -8.89
CA THR A 65 1.80 7.76 -9.27
C THR A 65 1.62 9.27 -9.13
N TYR A 66 0.65 9.78 -9.88
CA TYR A 66 0.08 11.10 -9.68
C TYR A 66 -1.45 10.96 -9.62
N GLU A 67 -2.03 11.20 -8.45
CA GLU A 67 -3.48 11.12 -8.20
C GLU A 67 -4.06 12.52 -7.95
N THR A 68 -5.12 12.89 -8.66
CA THR A 68 -5.80 14.19 -8.44
C THR A 68 -6.50 14.25 -7.09
N LYS A 69 -6.55 15.43 -6.46
CA LYS A 69 -7.16 15.59 -5.11
C LYS A 69 -8.66 15.31 -5.08
N ASP A 70 -9.35 15.44 -6.21
CA ASP A 70 -10.76 15.05 -6.34
C ASP A 70 -10.96 13.53 -6.50
N GLY A 71 -9.85 12.78 -6.62
CA GLY A 71 -9.82 11.33 -6.75
C GLY A 71 -10.38 10.83 -8.08
N ARG A 72 -10.36 11.65 -9.13
CA ARG A 72 -10.92 11.28 -10.45
C ARG A 72 -9.92 10.80 -11.46
N SER A 73 -8.63 10.95 -11.22
CA SER A 73 -7.62 10.44 -12.14
C SER A 73 -6.35 10.02 -11.43
N ILE A 74 -5.73 8.98 -11.98
CA ILE A 74 -4.39 8.55 -11.59
C ILE A 74 -3.57 8.26 -12.83
N ARG A 75 -2.33 8.73 -12.84
CA ARG A 75 -1.27 8.22 -13.72
C ARG A 75 -0.37 7.32 -12.90
N PHE A 76 0.03 6.19 -13.46
CA PHE A 76 0.82 5.19 -12.75
C PHE A 76 1.91 4.61 -13.63
N SER A 77 3.00 4.21 -12.99
CA SER A 77 4.05 3.40 -13.58
C SER A 77 4.66 2.51 -12.51
N LEU A 78 4.78 1.23 -12.81
CA LEU A 78 5.46 0.21 -12.03
C LEU A 78 6.49 -0.48 -12.92
N THR A 79 7.73 -0.56 -12.45
CA THR A 79 8.74 -1.47 -13.00
C THR A 79 9.18 -2.41 -11.89
N GLN A 80 9.04 -3.71 -12.10
CA GLN A 80 9.55 -4.74 -11.22
C GLN A 80 10.70 -5.49 -11.89
N THR A 81 11.74 -5.73 -11.12
CA THR A 81 12.95 -6.44 -11.54
C THR A 81 13.19 -7.60 -10.59
N SER A 82 13.45 -8.79 -11.13
CA SER A 82 13.87 -9.98 -10.38
C SER A 82 15.21 -10.45 -10.93
N GLN A 83 16.18 -10.69 -10.05
CA GLN A 83 17.55 -11.09 -10.42
C GLN A 83 18.20 -10.16 -11.47
N GLY A 84 17.97 -8.86 -11.36
CA GLY A 84 18.47 -7.85 -12.30
C GLY A 84 17.77 -7.79 -13.66
N ALA A 85 16.84 -8.71 -13.95
CA ALA A 85 16.03 -8.70 -15.17
C ALA A 85 14.62 -8.15 -14.89
N VAL A 86 14.11 -7.33 -15.81
CA VAL A 86 12.76 -6.77 -15.68
C VAL A 86 11.75 -7.90 -15.80
N SER A 87 11.00 -8.14 -14.73
CA SER A 87 9.97 -9.18 -14.66
C SER A 87 8.60 -8.64 -15.07
N GLN A 88 8.32 -7.37 -14.80
CA GLN A 88 7.02 -6.75 -15.09
C GLN A 88 7.15 -5.25 -15.31
N ARG A 89 6.37 -4.72 -16.26
CA ARG A 89 6.09 -3.29 -16.40
C ARG A 89 4.60 -3.07 -16.56
N VAL A 90 4.07 -2.11 -15.81
CA VAL A 90 2.68 -1.69 -15.87
C VAL A 90 2.68 -0.17 -15.88
N ALA A 91 2.01 0.45 -16.85
CA ALA A 91 1.92 1.90 -16.94
C ALA A 91 0.64 2.31 -17.63
N GLY A 92 0.12 3.48 -17.27
CA GLY A 92 -1.10 3.99 -17.87
C GLY A 92 -1.71 5.17 -17.11
N GLU A 93 -2.95 5.48 -17.48
CA GLU A 93 -3.80 6.47 -16.83
C GLU A 93 -5.20 5.91 -16.63
N ALA A 94 -5.77 6.12 -15.44
CA ALA A 94 -7.18 5.83 -15.18
C ALA A 94 -7.94 7.12 -14.89
N LYS A 95 -9.19 7.16 -15.35
CA LYS A 95 -10.14 8.23 -15.09
C LYS A 95 -11.42 7.63 -14.51
N LEU A 96 -11.87 8.19 -13.40
CA LEU A 96 -13.07 7.77 -12.69
C LEU A 96 -14.21 8.76 -12.90
N ASP A 97 -15.43 8.23 -12.96
CA ASP A 97 -16.67 9.00 -13.03
C ASP A 97 -17.75 8.34 -12.15
N ALA A 98 -19.01 8.75 -12.33
CA ALA A 98 -20.12 8.23 -11.53
C ALA A 98 -20.40 6.73 -11.74
N GLU A 99 -20.01 6.17 -12.89
CA GLU A 99 -20.22 4.78 -13.28
C GLU A 99 -19.02 3.87 -12.97
N GLY A 100 -17.93 4.43 -12.43
CA GLY A 100 -16.70 3.72 -12.11
C GLY A 100 -15.54 4.37 -12.82
N GLY A 101 -15.34 4.07 -14.10
CA GLY A 101 -14.37 4.75 -14.94
C GLY A 101 -13.73 3.86 -15.99
N THR A 102 -12.57 4.27 -16.48
CA THR A 102 -11.79 3.53 -17.47
C THR A 102 -10.30 3.71 -17.19
N VAL A 103 -9.54 2.62 -17.32
CA VAL A 103 -8.07 2.64 -17.36
C VAL A 103 -7.60 2.42 -18.79
N THR A 104 -6.59 3.19 -19.21
CA THR A 104 -5.84 3.00 -20.45
C THR A 104 -4.41 2.63 -20.09
N TYR A 105 -4.05 1.38 -20.37
CA TYR A 105 -2.70 0.87 -20.21
C TYR A 105 -1.85 1.18 -21.44
N THR A 106 -0.57 1.47 -21.22
CA THR A 106 0.45 1.62 -22.26
C THR A 106 1.50 0.51 -22.20
N GLU A 107 1.68 -0.11 -21.04
CA GLU A 107 2.59 -1.24 -20.78
C GLU A 107 1.84 -2.32 -19.99
N PRO A 108 2.10 -3.63 -20.25
CA PRO A 108 3.04 -4.17 -21.25
C PRO A 108 2.52 -4.09 -22.70
N ALA A 109 1.25 -3.75 -22.88
CA ALA A 109 0.63 -3.52 -24.17
C ALA A 109 -0.48 -2.48 -24.04
N ALA A 110 -0.79 -1.80 -25.13
CA ALA A 110 -1.91 -0.86 -25.17
C ALA A 110 -3.24 -1.61 -25.04
N LYS A 111 -3.96 -1.38 -23.94
CA LYS A 111 -5.32 -1.89 -23.73
C LYS A 111 -6.14 -0.93 -22.89
N GLN A 112 -7.46 -1.07 -22.95
CA GLN A 112 -8.39 -0.34 -22.10
C GLN A 112 -9.27 -1.32 -21.35
N GLU A 113 -9.56 -0.99 -20.10
CA GLU A 113 -10.47 -1.76 -19.25
C GLU A 113 -11.41 -0.84 -18.49
N SER A 114 -12.63 -1.32 -18.27
CA SER A 114 -13.62 -0.59 -17.47
C SER A 114 -13.34 -0.81 -16.00
N LEU A 115 -13.42 0.27 -15.22
CA LEU A 115 -13.31 0.20 -13.77
C LEU A 115 -14.71 0.16 -13.14
N PRO A 116 -14.93 -0.69 -12.11
CA PRO A 116 -16.23 -0.82 -11.48
C PRO A 116 -16.70 0.47 -10.80
N ARG A 117 -18.03 0.63 -10.70
CA ARG A 117 -18.61 1.71 -9.92
C ARG A 117 -18.13 1.68 -8.47
N GLY A 118 -17.76 2.85 -7.95
CA GLY A 118 -17.27 3.00 -6.58
C GLY A 118 -15.79 2.67 -6.38
N THR A 119 -15.06 2.38 -7.46
CA THR A 119 -13.59 2.24 -7.42
C THR A 119 -12.96 3.48 -6.77
N LEU A 120 -12.03 3.25 -5.85
CA LEU A 120 -11.19 4.30 -5.28
C LEU A 120 -9.77 4.21 -5.85
N LEU A 121 -9.07 5.33 -5.77
CA LEU A 121 -7.63 5.46 -6.03
C LEU A 121 -6.86 5.44 -4.68
N PRO A 122 -5.57 5.12 -4.64
CA PRO A 122 -4.85 4.80 -3.40
C PRO A 122 -4.84 5.91 -2.35
N MET A 123 -4.68 7.16 -2.76
CA MET A 123 -4.64 8.30 -1.83
C MET A 123 -6.03 8.59 -1.28
N LEU A 124 -7.06 8.60 -2.14
CA LEU A 124 -8.44 8.74 -1.70
C LEU A 124 -8.88 7.57 -0.81
N HIS A 125 -8.45 6.33 -1.09
CA HIS A 125 -8.70 5.16 -0.24
C HIS A 125 -8.11 5.36 1.16
N THR A 126 -6.88 5.84 1.25
CA THR A 126 -6.22 6.15 2.53
C THR A 126 -6.98 7.24 3.30
N ILE A 127 -7.36 8.33 2.62
CA ILE A 127 -8.14 9.43 3.21
C ILE A 127 -9.48 8.93 3.75
N ARG A 128 -10.21 8.11 2.97
CA ARG A 128 -11.51 7.56 3.38
C ARG A 128 -11.37 6.57 4.53
N SER A 129 -10.33 5.75 4.54
CA SER A 129 -10.06 4.81 5.64
C SER A 129 -9.75 5.54 6.95
N LEU A 130 -8.96 6.61 6.90
CA LEU A 130 -8.70 7.48 8.06
C LEU A 130 -9.97 8.19 8.56
N ALA A 131 -10.79 8.72 7.64
CA ALA A 131 -12.06 9.33 7.98
C ALA A 131 -13.03 8.31 8.63
N ALA A 132 -13.11 7.11 8.07
CA ALA A 132 -13.90 6.00 8.62
C ALA A 132 -13.44 5.62 10.03
N ALA A 133 -12.13 5.53 10.25
CA ALA A 133 -11.56 5.26 11.57
C ALA A 133 -11.98 6.31 12.62
N ARG A 134 -11.88 7.61 12.27
CA ARG A 134 -12.33 8.72 13.13
C ARG A 134 -13.83 8.69 13.40
N ALA A 135 -14.63 8.31 12.41
CA ALA A 135 -16.07 8.16 12.56
C ALA A 135 -16.49 6.91 13.36
N GLY A 136 -15.55 6.05 13.74
CA GLY A 136 -15.82 4.81 14.48
C GLY A 136 -16.21 3.62 13.60
N SER A 137 -16.22 3.78 12.27
CA SER A 137 -16.41 2.69 11.33
C SER A 137 -15.25 1.70 11.41
N ARG A 138 -15.57 0.40 11.30
CA ARG A 138 -14.61 -0.70 11.46
C ARG A 138 -14.25 -1.40 10.16
N MET A 139 -14.87 -1.00 9.05
CA MET A 139 -14.70 -1.66 7.76
C MET A 139 -14.94 -0.67 6.63
N LEU A 140 -14.17 -0.82 5.55
CA LEU A 140 -14.38 -0.18 4.26
C LEU A 140 -14.22 -1.26 3.18
N VAL A 141 -15.27 -1.49 2.40
CA VAL A 141 -15.26 -2.49 1.30
C VAL A 141 -15.52 -1.75 0.00
N VAL A 142 -14.52 -1.69 -0.86
CA VAL A 142 -14.56 -0.95 -2.12
C VAL A 142 -13.61 -1.61 -3.13
N PRO A 143 -13.88 -1.50 -4.45
CA PRO A 143 -12.87 -1.75 -5.45
C PRO A 143 -11.75 -0.70 -5.31
N LEU A 144 -10.51 -1.12 -5.49
CA LEU A 144 -9.32 -0.26 -5.48
C LEU A 144 -8.59 -0.43 -6.82
N PHE A 145 -8.24 0.69 -7.44
CA PHE A 145 -7.34 0.70 -8.59
C PHE A 145 -6.05 1.43 -8.22
N ASP A 146 -4.94 0.69 -8.12
CA ASP A 146 -3.63 1.24 -7.77
C ASP A 146 -2.62 1.19 -8.94
N GLY A 147 -2.96 0.54 -10.05
CA GLY A 147 -2.07 0.44 -11.22
C GLY A 147 -0.85 -0.46 -11.00
N THR A 148 -0.89 -1.37 -10.03
CA THR A 148 0.16 -2.38 -9.81
C THR A 148 -0.05 -3.64 -10.66
N SER A 149 -1.29 -3.87 -11.10
CA SER A 149 -1.68 -4.98 -11.97
C SER A 149 -2.15 -4.49 -13.36
N PRO A 150 -1.90 -5.26 -14.44
CA PRO A 150 -2.51 -5.00 -15.73
C PRO A 150 -4.02 -5.34 -15.76
N ASP A 151 -4.62 -5.92 -14.72
CA ASP A 151 -5.95 -6.53 -14.77
C ASP A 151 -7.07 -5.69 -14.10
N GLY A 152 -6.92 -4.37 -14.16
CA GLY A 152 -7.92 -3.42 -13.68
C GLY A 152 -7.91 -3.25 -12.15
N ALA A 153 -9.09 -3.06 -11.57
CA ALA A 153 -9.25 -2.89 -10.12
C ALA A 153 -9.25 -4.25 -9.41
N GLN A 154 -8.84 -4.25 -8.15
CA GLN A 154 -9.01 -5.37 -7.22
C GLN A 154 -10.14 -5.06 -6.24
N ASP A 155 -10.83 -6.07 -5.75
CA ASP A 155 -11.72 -5.88 -4.61
C ASP A 155 -10.90 -5.79 -3.34
N THR A 156 -11.23 -4.83 -2.47
CA THR A 156 -10.54 -4.65 -1.20
C THR A 156 -11.49 -4.66 -0.02
N THR A 157 -11.05 -5.34 1.05
CA THR A 157 -11.68 -5.24 2.36
C THR A 157 -10.66 -4.66 3.32
N THR A 158 -10.92 -3.44 3.79
CA THR A 158 -10.11 -2.76 4.79
C THR A 158 -10.78 -2.89 6.15
N VAL A 159 -10.17 -3.67 7.05
CA VAL A 159 -10.56 -3.78 8.46
C VAL A 159 -9.85 -2.70 9.26
N ILE A 160 -10.61 -1.94 10.05
CA ILE A 160 -10.14 -0.73 10.74
C ILE A 160 -10.32 -0.93 12.25
N SER A 161 -9.22 -0.79 12.99
CA SER A 161 -9.24 -0.85 14.46
C SER A 161 -9.88 0.39 15.09
N ALA A 162 -10.04 0.37 16.42
CA ALA A 162 -10.46 1.55 17.18
C ALA A 162 -9.49 2.72 16.98
N TRP A 163 -10.05 3.91 16.73
CA TRP A 163 -9.27 5.14 16.72
C TRP A 163 -8.57 5.30 18.05
N GLN A 164 -7.25 5.43 17.99
CA GLN A 164 -6.41 5.75 19.14
C GLN A 164 -6.20 7.26 19.11
N PRO A 165 -6.71 8.02 20.09
CA PRO A 165 -6.45 9.45 20.17
C PRO A 165 -4.94 9.69 20.37
N PRO A 166 -4.45 10.92 20.09
CA PRO A 166 -3.09 11.32 20.43
C PRO A 166 -2.71 10.86 21.82
N GLN A 167 -1.62 10.11 21.94
CA GLN A 167 -1.22 9.59 23.24
C GLN A 167 -0.64 10.71 24.10
N GLY A 168 -1.37 11.09 25.14
CA GLY A 168 -0.81 11.69 26.35
C GLY A 168 0.01 10.69 27.18
N GLY A 169 0.86 9.86 26.55
CA GLY A 169 1.82 8.97 27.23
C GLY A 169 1.30 7.64 27.82
N THR A 170 0.73 6.73 27.02
CA THR A 170 0.40 5.36 27.49
C THR A 170 1.06 4.24 26.67
N GLN A 171 2.21 3.78 27.19
CA GLN A 171 2.93 2.50 27.12
C GLN A 171 3.02 1.67 25.81
N GLY A 172 2.00 1.57 24.95
CA GLY A 172 2.06 0.77 23.71
C GLY A 172 2.69 1.47 22.50
N SER A 173 2.78 2.80 22.56
CA SER A 173 3.20 3.70 21.47
C SER A 173 4.59 4.30 21.66
N VAL A 174 5.24 3.97 22.78
CA VAL A 174 6.42 4.68 23.28
C VAL A 174 7.63 4.54 22.35
N GLN A 175 7.72 3.44 21.58
CA GLN A 175 8.86 3.20 20.70
C GLN A 175 8.83 4.05 19.42
N ALA A 176 7.68 4.15 18.73
CA ALA A 176 7.55 5.00 17.55
C ALA A 176 7.51 6.50 17.92
N ALA A 177 6.78 6.86 18.98
CA ALA A 177 6.68 8.24 19.47
C ALA A 177 8.00 8.79 20.01
N GLY A 178 8.84 7.95 20.62
CA GLY A 178 10.17 8.36 21.10
C GLY A 178 11.17 8.60 19.98
N ARG A 179 11.08 7.83 18.88
CA ARG A 179 11.97 7.97 17.71
C ARG A 179 11.50 9.04 16.72
N PHE A 180 10.18 9.25 16.61
CA PHE A 180 9.57 10.22 15.70
C PHE A 180 8.58 11.12 16.46
N PRO A 181 9.07 12.19 17.12
CA PRO A 181 8.23 13.08 17.94
C PRO A 181 7.03 13.69 17.20
N ALA A 182 7.16 13.90 15.90
CA ALA A 182 6.08 14.42 15.05
C ALA A 182 4.85 13.50 14.99
N LEU A 183 5.00 12.21 15.28
CA LEU A 183 3.89 11.24 15.31
C LEU A 183 3.27 11.08 16.70
N ALA A 184 4.00 11.42 17.76
CA ALA A 184 3.57 11.23 19.14
C ALA A 184 2.27 11.97 19.49
N GLN A 185 2.05 13.12 18.84
CA GLN A 185 0.91 14.01 19.08
C GLN A 185 -0.28 13.73 18.16
N LEU A 186 -0.22 12.65 17.37
CA LEU A 186 -1.22 12.35 16.36
C LEU A 186 -2.11 11.18 16.79
N GLY A 187 -3.39 11.27 16.46
CA GLY A 187 -4.25 10.10 16.52
C GLY A 187 -3.87 9.10 15.44
N SER A 188 -4.18 7.83 15.67
CA SER A 188 -3.84 6.75 14.76
C SER A 188 -4.87 5.63 14.77
N ALA A 189 -4.86 4.82 13.71
CA ALA A 189 -5.61 3.57 13.67
C ALA A 189 -4.80 2.51 12.90
N ARG A 190 -4.80 1.29 13.44
CA ARG A 190 -4.34 0.11 12.71
C ARG A 190 -5.37 -0.29 11.68
N MET A 191 -4.91 -0.64 10.50
CA MET A 191 -5.70 -1.09 9.38
C MET A 191 -5.07 -2.36 8.79
N ARG A 192 -5.93 -3.25 8.29
CA ARG A 192 -5.51 -4.40 7.50
C ARG A 192 -6.33 -4.41 6.22
N VAL A 193 -5.65 -4.35 5.09
CA VAL A 193 -6.24 -4.32 3.75
C VAL A 193 -6.00 -5.68 3.13
N ALA A 194 -7.08 -6.36 2.77
CA ALA A 194 -7.05 -7.62 2.02
C ALA A 194 -7.45 -7.35 0.57
N PHE A 195 -6.66 -7.85 -0.38
CA PHE A 195 -6.84 -7.69 -1.82
C PHE A 195 -7.32 -8.99 -2.43
N PHE A 196 -8.31 -8.89 -3.32
CA PHE A 196 -8.92 -10.01 -4.01
C PHE A 196 -8.97 -9.69 -5.51
N ASP A 197 -8.34 -10.54 -6.31
CA ASP A 197 -8.38 -10.44 -7.76
C ASP A 197 -9.79 -10.68 -8.28
N ARG A 198 -10.20 -9.86 -9.26
CA ARG A 198 -11.53 -9.93 -9.87
C ARG A 198 -11.52 -10.90 -11.05
N ASN A 199 -11.13 -12.15 -10.81
CA ASN A 199 -11.17 -13.17 -11.84
C ASN A 199 -12.61 -13.73 -11.98
N PRO A 200 -13.25 -13.65 -13.16
CA PRO A 200 -14.60 -14.16 -13.37
C PRO A 200 -14.76 -15.65 -13.01
N ALA A 201 -13.69 -16.44 -13.09
CA ALA A 201 -13.68 -17.86 -12.73
C ALA A 201 -13.81 -18.11 -11.22
N ASP A 202 -13.44 -17.14 -10.38
CA ASP A 202 -13.42 -17.26 -8.91
C ASP A 202 -14.74 -16.80 -8.25
N SER A 203 -15.75 -16.46 -9.07
CA SER A 203 -17.13 -16.11 -8.66
C SER A 203 -17.91 -17.25 -7.98
N GLY A 204 -17.28 -18.40 -7.73
CA GLY A 204 -17.87 -19.64 -7.24
C GLY A 204 -18.14 -19.68 -5.74
N GLY A 205 -18.91 -18.73 -5.20
CA GLY A 205 -19.71 -18.89 -3.96
C GLY A 205 -19.01 -19.35 -2.66
N GLY A 206 -17.68 -19.29 -2.56
CA GLY A 206 -16.91 -19.59 -1.36
C GLY A 206 -16.12 -18.36 -0.89
N ALA A 207 -15.79 -18.29 0.41
CA ALA A 207 -14.86 -17.27 0.90
C ALA A 207 -13.45 -17.59 0.36
N SER A 208 -13.04 -16.93 -0.71
CA SER A 208 -11.67 -17.02 -1.21
C SER A 208 -10.71 -16.39 -0.20
N ALA A 209 -9.54 -17.00 -0.03
CA ALA A 209 -8.45 -16.36 0.69
C ALA A 209 -7.97 -15.14 -0.13
N PRO A 210 -7.54 -14.05 0.52
CA PRO A 210 -6.98 -12.90 -0.21
C PRO A 210 -5.65 -13.27 -0.86
N ASP A 211 -5.41 -12.67 -2.03
CA ASP A 211 -4.18 -12.84 -2.80
C ASP A 211 -3.01 -12.14 -2.13
N TYR A 212 -3.29 -11.02 -1.47
CA TYR A 212 -2.32 -10.21 -0.74
C TYR A 212 -2.98 -9.52 0.46
N GLU A 213 -2.26 -9.39 1.57
CA GLU A 213 -2.68 -8.57 2.69
C GLU A 213 -1.58 -7.61 3.15
N VAL A 214 -1.99 -6.40 3.50
CA VAL A 214 -1.13 -5.40 4.13
C VAL A 214 -1.74 -4.95 5.45
N GLY A 215 -0.98 -5.12 6.53
CA GLY A 215 -1.23 -4.51 7.83
C GLY A 215 -0.37 -3.25 8.00
N LEU A 216 -0.92 -2.20 8.60
CA LEU A 216 -0.18 -0.99 8.96
C LEU A 216 -0.94 -0.20 10.02
N ARG A 217 -0.28 0.74 10.67
CA ARG A 217 -0.93 1.82 11.42
C ARG A 217 -0.77 3.14 10.68
N TYR A 218 -1.88 3.76 10.31
CA TYR A 218 -1.86 5.14 9.83
C TYR A 218 -2.04 6.11 10.99
N PHE A 219 -1.21 7.15 10.99
CA PHE A 219 -1.44 8.37 11.75
C PHE A 219 -2.36 9.31 10.97
N GLU A 220 -3.00 10.25 11.66
CA GLU A 220 -3.98 11.16 11.06
C GLU A 220 -3.45 12.03 9.91
N ASN A 221 -2.13 12.22 9.85
CA ASN A 221 -1.45 12.95 8.79
C ASN A 221 -1.16 12.08 7.55
N GLY A 222 -1.44 10.77 7.58
CA GLY A 222 -1.19 9.83 6.49
C GLY A 222 0.17 9.12 6.54
N VAL A 223 1.02 9.42 7.52
CA VAL A 223 2.25 8.62 7.76
C VAL A 223 1.85 7.24 8.28
N ALA A 224 2.54 6.20 7.82
CA ALA A 224 2.34 4.83 8.30
C ALA A 224 3.54 4.31 9.11
N ASP A 225 3.27 3.47 10.10
CA ASP A 225 4.27 2.59 10.72
C ASP A 225 3.65 1.20 11.00
N GLU A 226 4.43 0.31 11.63
CA GLU A 226 3.98 -1.07 11.92
C GLU A 226 3.52 -1.82 10.65
N LEU A 227 4.26 -1.68 9.56
CA LEU A 227 3.91 -2.34 8.30
C LEU A 227 4.12 -3.85 8.44
N THR A 228 3.17 -4.63 7.95
CA THR A 228 3.26 -6.09 7.78
C THR A 228 2.73 -6.42 6.38
N MET A 229 3.51 -7.14 5.59
CA MET A 229 3.17 -7.56 4.23
C MET A 229 3.11 -9.08 4.18
N GLU A 230 1.98 -9.65 3.79
CA GLU A 230 1.73 -11.09 3.76
C GLU A 230 1.78 -11.60 2.31
N PHE A 231 2.81 -12.36 1.95
CA PHE A 231 3.05 -12.89 0.59
C PHE A 231 2.54 -14.33 0.42
N GLY A 232 1.53 -14.73 1.19
CA GLY A 232 1.03 -16.10 1.24
C GLY A 232 1.94 -17.02 2.05
N GLU A 233 3.13 -17.36 1.56
CA GLU A 233 4.03 -18.33 2.20
C GLU A 233 4.83 -17.77 3.38
N PHE A 234 5.02 -16.46 3.42
CA PHE A 234 5.75 -15.76 4.47
C PHE A 234 5.22 -14.33 4.64
N SER A 235 5.53 -13.72 5.77
CA SER A 235 5.24 -12.31 6.06
C SER A 235 6.52 -11.53 6.32
N VAL A 236 6.50 -10.24 5.99
CA VAL A 236 7.62 -9.30 6.19
C VAL A 236 7.13 -8.12 7.00
N ASN A 237 7.87 -7.78 8.07
CA ASN A 237 7.65 -6.56 8.83
C ASN A 237 8.47 -5.40 8.25
N GLY A 238 7.83 -4.25 8.10
CA GLY A 238 8.45 -2.97 7.72
C GLY A 238 8.55 -2.05 8.93
N GLN A 239 9.76 -1.90 9.46
CA GLN A 239 10.03 -1.00 10.58
C GLN A 239 10.49 0.37 10.08
N LEU A 240 9.73 1.42 10.40
CA LEU A 240 10.09 2.82 10.10
C LEU A 240 11.44 3.19 10.72
N GLN A 241 12.40 3.57 9.89
CA GLN A 241 13.75 3.95 10.28
C GLN A 241 14.00 5.46 10.17
N GLU A 242 13.44 6.09 9.15
CA GLU A 242 13.57 7.52 8.89
C GLU A 242 12.22 8.11 8.48
N LEU A 243 11.98 9.33 8.94
CA LEU A 243 10.80 10.12 8.57
C LEU A 243 11.23 11.57 8.37
N ALA A 244 10.94 12.11 7.20
CA ALA A 244 11.07 13.53 6.89
C ALA A 244 9.71 14.07 6.45
N LEU A 245 9.16 15.04 7.18
CA LEU A 245 8.01 15.79 6.71
C LEU A 245 8.46 16.76 5.62
N LEU A 246 7.75 16.78 4.51
CA LEU A 246 8.05 17.65 3.38
C LEU A 246 7.24 18.94 3.53
N PRO A 247 7.80 20.10 3.14
CA PRO A 247 7.04 21.34 3.08
C PRO A 247 5.89 21.19 2.09
N ASN A 248 4.77 21.86 2.35
CA ASN A 248 3.74 22.01 1.34
C ASN A 248 4.22 23.09 0.35
N PRO A 249 4.43 22.77 -0.93
CA PRO A 249 4.82 23.76 -1.94
C PRO A 249 3.64 24.68 -2.33
N CYS A 250 2.48 24.47 -1.70
CA CYS A 250 1.23 25.19 -1.82
C CYS A 250 0.77 25.64 -0.41
#